data_AF-A0A953TNH5-F1
#
_entry.id   AF-A0A953TNH5-F1
#
_cell.length_a   1.000
_cell.length_b   1.000
_cell.length_c   1.000
_cell.angle_alpha   90.00
_cell.angle_beta   90.00
_cell.angle_gamma   90.00
#
_symmetry.space_group_name_H-M   'P 1'
#
loop_
_entity.id
_entity.type
_entity.pdbx_description
1 polymer ?
#
loop_
_entity_poly.entity_id
_entity_poly.type
_entity_poly.pdbx_seq_one_letter_code
_entity_poly.pdbx_strand_id
1 'polypeptide(L)'
;HDGETHLRHLLARETARQVLEATRAWRSTASVVFDRPREGQICVEVIEPDNAYRQAYYARNREFITQATPLESCLVEDPIQVMLAGGLEPMREVTAALRGLDFAGDFYLAATVYEDKDFSMLDVLNPICTKGAALAEWAARRGYAREEILAIGDNHNDLEMLQFAGIPVVMENSVPELKAFGWHQTLSNEEAGVAAAIRRFVLQEAPEGF
;
A
#
# COMPACT_ATOMS: atom_id res chain seq x y z
N HIS A 1 -13.33 10.87 -16.57
CA HIS A 1 -13.50 11.09 -15.13
C HIS A 1 -12.80 12.39 -14.77
N ASP A 2 -13.47 13.26 -14.03
CA ASP A 2 -13.11 14.63 -13.63
C ASP A 2 -12.15 14.72 -12.42
N GLY A 3 -11.70 13.58 -11.90
CA GLY A 3 -10.78 13.53 -10.75
C GLY A 3 -11.46 13.78 -9.40
N GLU A 4 -12.79 13.69 -9.34
CA GLU A 4 -13.54 13.91 -8.10
C GLU A 4 -13.27 12.81 -7.06
N THR A 5 -12.95 13.22 -5.83
CA THR A 5 -12.81 12.32 -4.69
C THR A 5 -14.18 11.92 -4.17
N HIS A 6 -14.58 10.68 -4.39
CA HIS A 6 -15.89 10.18 -3.95
C HIS A 6 -15.94 9.72 -2.48
N LEU A 7 -14.78 9.41 -1.88
CA LEU A 7 -14.66 8.90 -0.52
C LEU A 7 -13.36 9.36 0.12
N ARG A 8 -13.40 9.73 1.40
CA ARG A 8 -12.21 9.97 2.22
C ARG A 8 -12.36 9.30 3.57
N HIS A 9 -11.47 8.35 3.83
CA HIS A 9 -11.24 7.78 5.15
C HIS A 9 -9.77 8.00 5.47
N LEU A 10 -9.51 9.09 6.20
CA LEU A 10 -8.17 9.54 6.55
C LEU A 10 -7.76 8.98 7.91
N LEU A 11 -6.46 8.77 8.12
CA LEU A 11 -5.92 8.41 9.41
C LEU A 11 -6.08 9.62 10.34
N ALA A 12 -6.67 9.43 11.52
CA ALA A 12 -6.83 10.52 12.47
C ALA A 12 -5.45 11.11 12.81
N ARG A 13 -5.33 12.43 12.73
CA ARG A 13 -4.07 13.15 12.97
C ARG A 13 -3.45 12.81 14.32
N GLU A 14 -4.28 12.61 15.33
CA GLU A 14 -3.86 12.21 16.67
C GLU A 14 -3.19 10.83 16.66
N THR A 15 -3.84 9.84 16.04
CA THR A 15 -3.28 8.50 15.85
C THR A 15 -1.98 8.56 15.05
N ALA A 16 -1.93 9.33 13.96
CA ALA A 16 -0.71 9.52 13.17
C ALA A 16 0.44 10.08 14.01
N ARG A 17 0.17 11.06 14.88
CA ARG A 17 1.16 11.62 15.80
C ARG A 17 1.67 10.59 16.80
N GLN A 18 0.77 9.80 17.41
CA GLN A 18 1.15 8.75 18.36
C GLN A 18 1.97 7.64 17.69
N VAL A 19 1.65 7.29 16.43
CA VAL A 19 2.43 6.35 15.61
C VAL A 19 3.84 6.87 15.36
N LEU A 20 3.99 8.15 14.95
CA LEU A 20 5.30 8.77 14.75
C LEU A 20 6.12 8.80 16.05
N GLU A 21 5.49 9.09 17.18
CA GLU A 21 6.13 9.07 18.49
C GLU A 21 6.60 7.67 18.89
N ALA A 22 5.74 6.65 18.72
CA ALA A 22 6.06 5.26 19.02
C ALA A 22 7.16 4.69 18.11
N THR A 23 7.29 5.22 16.89
CA THR A 23 8.27 4.76 15.89
C THR A 23 9.50 5.66 15.79
N ARG A 24 9.75 6.54 16.78
CA ARG A 24 10.86 7.51 16.76
C ARG A 24 12.24 6.89 16.50
N ALA A 25 12.47 5.64 16.93
CA ALA A 25 13.71 4.90 16.67
C ALA A 25 13.96 4.65 15.15
N TRP A 26 12.90 4.58 14.35
CA TRP A 26 12.95 4.37 12.89
C TRP A 26 12.56 5.62 12.10
N ARG A 27 12.59 6.81 12.70
CA ARG A 27 12.13 8.07 12.09
C ARG A 27 12.70 8.39 10.70
N SER A 28 13.93 7.95 10.39
CA SER A 28 14.55 8.18 9.06
C SER A 28 13.86 7.40 7.95
N THR A 29 13.15 6.32 8.28
CA THR A 29 12.37 5.52 7.34
C THR A 29 10.93 6.00 7.21
N ALA A 30 10.47 6.87 8.12
CA ALA A 30 9.10 7.35 8.17
C ALA A 30 8.80 8.48 7.17
N SER A 31 7.55 8.53 6.72
CA SER A 31 6.97 9.59 5.91
C SER A 31 5.48 9.71 6.21
N VAL A 32 4.91 10.89 6.00
CA VAL A 32 3.47 11.15 6.15
C VAL A 32 2.92 11.55 4.80
N VAL A 33 1.82 10.93 4.37
CA VAL A 33 1.21 11.18 3.06
C VAL A 33 -0.16 11.84 3.24
N PHE A 34 -0.41 12.91 2.50
CA PHE A 34 -1.65 13.69 2.52
C PHE A 34 -2.39 13.63 1.19
N ASP A 35 -3.69 13.87 1.22
CA ASP A 35 -4.49 14.08 0.00
C ASP A 35 -4.35 15.53 -0.48
N ARG A 36 -3.18 15.84 -1.08
CA ARG A 36 -2.85 17.17 -1.62
C ARG A 36 -2.51 17.06 -3.11
N PRO A 37 -2.86 18.07 -3.93
CA PRO A 37 -2.69 18.00 -5.38
C PRO A 37 -1.23 18.13 -5.84
N ARG A 38 -0.34 18.75 -5.05
CA ARG A 38 1.09 18.98 -5.38
C ARG A 38 1.97 18.99 -4.13
N GLU A 39 2.40 20.17 -3.69
CA GLU A 39 3.37 20.33 -2.61
C GLU A 39 2.82 19.81 -1.27
N GLY A 40 3.71 19.18 -0.49
CA GLY A 40 3.39 18.64 0.81
C GLY A 40 2.54 17.39 0.78
N GLN A 41 2.34 16.75 -0.39
CA GLN A 41 1.67 15.46 -0.47
C GLN A 41 2.44 14.39 0.30
N ILE A 42 3.78 14.45 0.29
CA ILE A 42 4.64 13.55 1.05
C ILE A 42 5.53 14.39 1.95
N CYS A 43 5.45 14.18 3.25
CA CYS A 43 6.31 14.81 4.23
C CYS A 43 7.34 13.81 4.76
N VAL A 44 8.60 14.21 4.78
CA VAL A 44 9.72 13.41 5.31
C VAL A 44 10.55 14.26 6.25
N GLU A 45 11.21 13.63 7.23
CA GLU A 45 12.11 14.38 8.11
C GLU A 45 13.53 14.49 7.55
N VAL A 46 14.01 13.40 6.95
CA VAL A 46 15.37 13.32 6.39
C VAL A 46 15.27 12.89 4.93
N ILE A 47 15.87 13.69 4.04
CA ILE A 47 16.11 13.30 2.65
C ILE A 47 17.54 12.75 2.60
N GLU A 48 17.69 11.43 2.70
CA GLU A 48 18.99 10.76 2.58
C GLU A 48 19.40 10.69 1.11
N PRO A 49 20.48 11.38 0.68
CA PRO A 49 20.88 11.41 -0.74
C PRO A 49 21.41 10.06 -1.24
N ASP A 50 21.96 9.25 -0.33
CA ASP A 50 22.70 8.02 -0.64
C ASP A 50 21.87 6.74 -0.48
N ASN A 51 20.58 6.87 -0.13
CA ASN A 51 19.67 5.73 -0.09
C ASN A 51 19.24 5.38 -1.52
N ALA A 52 19.90 4.40 -2.14
CA ALA A 52 19.68 4.01 -3.54
C ALA A 52 18.21 3.70 -3.87
N TYR A 53 17.45 3.15 -2.92
CA TYR A 53 16.02 2.86 -3.10
C TYR A 53 15.16 4.12 -3.16
N ARG A 54 15.51 5.14 -2.36
CA ARG A 54 14.75 6.38 -2.24
C ARG A 54 15.20 7.47 -3.19
N GLN A 55 16.46 7.45 -3.66
CA GLN A 55 17.00 8.50 -4.51
C GLN A 55 16.19 8.65 -5.81
N ALA A 56 15.94 7.55 -6.53
CA ALA A 56 15.16 7.57 -7.76
C ALA A 56 13.70 8.01 -7.50
N TYR A 57 13.12 7.57 -6.39
CA TYR A 57 11.77 7.95 -5.98
C TYR A 57 11.68 9.46 -5.65
N TYR A 58 12.60 9.98 -4.84
CA TYR A 58 12.67 11.40 -4.48
C TYR A 58 12.96 12.29 -5.68
N ALA A 59 13.85 11.87 -6.59
CA ALA A 59 14.13 12.63 -7.79
C ALA A 59 12.89 12.76 -8.69
N ARG A 60 12.10 11.69 -8.85
CA ARG A 60 10.88 11.68 -9.67
C ARG A 60 9.71 12.42 -9.02
N ASN A 61 9.62 12.41 -7.69
CA ASN A 61 8.49 12.97 -6.94
C ASN A 61 8.83 14.26 -6.20
N ARG A 62 9.94 14.94 -6.55
CA ARG A 62 10.47 16.09 -5.79
C ARG A 62 9.45 17.22 -5.60
N GLU A 63 8.57 17.46 -6.56
CA GLU A 63 7.55 18.50 -6.47
C GLU A 63 6.44 18.20 -5.44
N PHE A 64 6.32 16.94 -5.02
CA PHE A 64 5.32 16.47 -4.05
C PHE A 64 5.90 16.35 -2.61
N ILE A 65 7.22 16.40 -2.48
CA ILE A 65 7.93 16.11 -1.23
C ILE A 65 8.27 17.41 -0.50
N THR A 66 7.92 17.48 0.78
CA THR A 66 8.28 18.57 1.69
C THR A 66 9.03 18.01 2.89
N GLN A 67 10.06 18.72 3.35
CA GLN A 67 10.78 18.36 4.57
C GLN A 67 10.11 19.00 5.80
N ALA A 68 9.96 18.23 6.88
CA ALA A 68 9.42 18.70 8.14
C ALA A 68 10.27 18.19 9.31
N THR A 69 10.72 19.09 10.21
CA THR A 69 11.58 18.73 11.34
C THR A 69 11.09 19.44 12.61
N PRO A 70 10.56 18.70 13.61
CA PRO A 70 10.36 17.24 13.61
C PRO A 70 9.23 16.83 12.63
N LEU A 71 9.17 15.56 12.21
CA LEU A 71 8.20 15.10 11.20
C LEU A 71 6.76 15.46 11.56
N GLU A 72 6.41 15.37 12.84
CA GLU A 72 5.10 15.69 13.40
C GLU A 72 4.64 17.12 13.08
N SER A 73 5.57 18.05 12.78
CA SER A 73 5.22 19.43 12.40
C SER A 73 4.44 19.53 11.08
N CYS A 74 4.45 18.49 10.24
CA CYS A 74 3.63 18.45 9.03
C CYS A 74 2.15 18.09 9.27
N LEU A 75 1.81 17.54 10.45
CA LEU A 75 0.48 17.10 10.82
C LEU A 75 -0.42 18.31 11.15
N VAL A 76 -0.84 19.04 10.12
CA VAL A 76 -1.81 20.15 10.24
C VAL A 76 -3.25 19.70 9.99
N GLU A 77 -3.43 18.57 9.31
CA GLU A 77 -4.69 17.91 8.97
C GLU A 77 -4.56 16.39 9.11
N ASP A 78 -5.64 15.65 8.89
CA ASP A 78 -5.63 14.18 8.89
C ASP A 78 -4.89 13.66 7.63
N PRO A 79 -3.81 12.86 7.77
CA PRO A 79 -3.12 12.28 6.63
C PRO A 79 -3.88 11.09 6.02
N ILE A 80 -3.53 10.72 4.79
CA ILE A 80 -3.91 9.43 4.20
C ILE A 80 -3.25 8.30 5.00
N GLN A 81 -1.93 8.42 5.25
CA GLN A 81 -1.16 7.40 5.92
C GLN A 81 0.12 7.95 6.58
N VAL A 82 0.62 7.20 7.56
CA VAL A 82 2.03 7.22 7.95
C VAL A 82 2.68 5.98 7.34
N MET A 83 3.81 6.13 6.64
CA MET A 83 4.49 5.04 5.95
C MET A 83 5.93 4.92 6.43
N LEU A 84 6.35 3.70 6.81
CA LEU A 84 7.73 3.36 7.12
C LEU A 84 8.26 2.40 6.05
N ALA A 85 9.47 2.63 5.54
CA ALA A 85 10.05 1.80 4.49
C ALA A 85 11.56 1.55 4.69
N GLY A 86 11.98 0.30 4.66
CA GLY A 86 13.37 -0.09 4.89
C GLY A 86 13.61 -1.59 4.79
N GLY A 87 14.71 -2.06 5.40
CA GLY A 87 15.06 -3.49 5.43
C GLY A 87 14.03 -4.36 6.15
N LEU A 88 14.02 -5.67 5.85
CA LEU A 88 12.99 -6.59 6.37
C LEU A 88 13.01 -6.70 7.90
N GLU A 89 14.20 -6.81 8.50
CA GLU A 89 14.35 -6.94 9.95
C GLU A 89 13.86 -5.67 10.69
N PRO A 90 14.32 -4.45 10.36
CA PRO A 90 13.77 -3.23 10.95
C PRO A 90 12.24 -3.11 10.78
N MET A 91 11.68 -3.46 9.62
CA MET A 91 10.24 -3.36 9.40
C MET A 91 9.44 -4.40 10.20
N ARG A 92 10.02 -5.58 10.48
CA ARG A 92 9.43 -6.56 11.41
C ARG A 92 9.41 -6.01 12.84
N GLU A 93 10.47 -5.33 13.27
CA GLU A 93 10.52 -4.68 14.58
C GLU A 93 9.47 -3.56 14.71
N VAL A 94 9.38 -2.68 13.69
CA VAL A 94 8.34 -1.64 13.62
C VAL A 94 6.95 -2.26 13.71
N THR A 95 6.69 -3.31 12.92
CA THR A 95 5.38 -3.99 12.92
C THR A 95 5.05 -4.55 14.31
N ALA A 96 6.00 -5.20 14.96
CA ALA A 96 5.82 -5.75 16.31
C ALA A 96 5.57 -4.64 17.34
N ALA A 97 6.33 -3.54 17.26
CA ALA A 97 6.15 -2.38 18.14
C ALA A 97 4.76 -1.77 17.98
N LEU A 98 4.31 -1.53 16.75
CA LEU A 98 3.00 -0.94 16.46
C LEU A 98 1.84 -1.85 16.90
N ARG A 99 1.95 -3.17 16.68
CA ARG A 99 0.94 -4.14 17.16
C ARG A 99 0.85 -4.24 18.68
N GLY A 100 1.90 -3.87 19.40
CA GLY A 100 1.96 -3.89 20.86
C GLY A 100 1.39 -2.65 21.55
N LEU A 101 0.93 -1.65 20.79
CA LEU A 101 0.40 -0.40 21.35
C LEU A 101 -1.02 -0.59 21.87
N ASP A 102 -1.35 0.09 22.98
CA ASP A 102 -2.70 0.06 23.58
C ASP A 102 -3.80 0.59 22.63
N PHE A 103 -3.41 1.38 21.64
CA PHE A 103 -4.28 1.97 20.61
C PHE A 103 -4.10 1.32 19.24
N ALA A 104 -3.53 0.11 19.15
CA ALA A 104 -3.33 -0.59 17.87
C ALA A 104 -4.63 -0.85 17.08
N GLY A 105 -5.80 -0.76 17.72
CA GLY A 105 -7.11 -0.83 17.06
C GLY A 105 -7.51 0.45 16.31
N ASP A 106 -6.80 1.55 16.52
CA ASP A 106 -7.11 2.86 15.92
C ASP A 106 -6.44 3.05 14.55
N PHE A 107 -5.67 2.06 14.07
CA PHE A 107 -5.11 2.04 12.72
C PHE A 107 -5.08 0.63 12.12
N TYR A 108 -4.95 0.58 10.79
CA TYR A 108 -4.67 -0.65 10.03
C TYR A 108 -3.20 -0.66 9.60
N LEU A 109 -2.58 -1.85 9.58
CA LEU A 109 -1.22 -2.06 9.09
C LEU A 109 -1.24 -2.85 7.79
N ALA A 110 -0.85 -2.22 6.69
CA ALA A 110 -0.68 -2.89 5.40
C ALA A 110 0.82 -3.05 5.10
N ALA A 111 1.28 -4.29 4.95
CA ALA A 111 2.67 -4.58 4.60
C ALA A 111 2.81 -4.89 3.11
N THR A 112 3.86 -4.37 2.50
CA THR A 112 4.35 -4.77 1.18
C THR A 112 5.77 -5.28 1.34
N VAL A 113 6.02 -6.55 1.02
CA VAL A 113 7.30 -7.22 1.30
C VAL A 113 7.95 -7.71 0.00
N TYR A 114 9.24 -7.46 -0.15
CA TYR A 114 10.08 -7.96 -1.24
C TYR A 114 11.32 -8.63 -0.64
N GLU A 115 11.25 -9.95 -0.45
CA GLU A 115 12.31 -10.71 0.23
C GLU A 115 13.66 -10.64 -0.53
N ASP A 116 13.62 -10.84 -1.84
CA ASP A 116 14.82 -10.82 -2.70
C ASP A 116 15.56 -9.48 -2.72
N LYS A 117 14.90 -8.40 -2.27
CA LYS A 117 15.45 -7.04 -2.24
C LYS A 117 15.82 -6.58 -0.84
N ASP A 118 15.60 -7.41 0.18
CA ASP A 118 15.64 -7.01 1.59
C ASP A 118 14.91 -5.67 1.82
N PHE A 119 13.65 -5.60 1.37
CA PHE A 119 12.88 -4.37 1.42
C PHE A 119 11.42 -4.62 1.80
N SER A 120 10.91 -3.79 2.71
CA SER A 120 9.51 -3.78 3.11
C SER A 120 9.02 -2.36 3.32
N MET A 121 7.74 -2.17 3.04
CA MET A 121 6.99 -0.95 3.27
C MET A 121 5.79 -1.27 4.15
N LEU A 122 5.63 -0.51 5.22
CA LEU A 122 4.55 -0.65 6.18
C LEU A 122 3.73 0.64 6.17
N ASP A 123 2.50 0.54 5.66
CA ASP A 123 1.52 1.62 5.66
C ASP A 123 0.67 1.51 6.93
N VAL A 124 0.61 2.60 7.68
CA VAL A 124 -0.30 2.82 8.81
C VAL A 124 -1.45 3.68 8.31
N LEU A 125 -2.63 3.07 8.23
CA LEU A 125 -3.82 3.59 7.57
C LEU A 125 -4.97 3.73 8.57
N ASN A 126 -6.03 4.42 8.16
CA ASN A 126 -7.31 4.35 8.88
C ASN A 126 -7.76 2.86 9.03
N PRO A 127 -8.33 2.43 10.17
CA PRO A 127 -8.72 1.03 10.43
C PRO A 127 -9.58 0.37 9.36
N ILE A 128 -10.43 1.15 8.66
CA ILE A 128 -11.33 0.63 7.65
C ILE A 128 -10.75 0.70 6.22
N CYS A 129 -9.54 1.24 6.06
CA CYS A 129 -8.89 1.42 4.76
C CYS A 129 -8.04 0.20 4.38
N THR A 130 -8.66 -0.74 3.66
CA THR A 130 -7.96 -1.80 2.94
C THR A 130 -8.26 -1.71 1.44
N LYS A 131 -7.41 -2.33 0.58
CA LYS A 131 -7.71 -2.42 -0.86
C LYS A 131 -9.05 -3.12 -1.11
N GLY A 132 -9.38 -4.14 -0.32
CA GLY A 132 -10.66 -4.84 -0.39
C GLY A 132 -11.86 -3.97 -0.01
N ALA A 133 -11.77 -3.20 1.07
CA ALA A 133 -12.84 -2.28 1.47
C ALA A 133 -13.07 -1.19 0.40
N ALA A 134 -11.99 -0.61 -0.13
CA ALA A 134 -12.06 0.37 -1.20
C ALA A 134 -12.70 -0.20 -2.48
N LEU A 135 -12.30 -1.42 -2.89
CA LEU A 135 -12.87 -2.10 -4.05
C LEU A 135 -14.36 -2.43 -3.85
N ALA A 136 -14.72 -2.93 -2.67
CA ALA A 136 -16.10 -3.28 -2.34
C ALA A 136 -17.04 -2.07 -2.39
N GLU A 137 -16.61 -0.95 -1.80
CA GLU A 137 -17.41 0.26 -1.82
C GLU A 137 -17.50 0.87 -3.22
N TRP A 138 -16.38 0.90 -3.97
CA TRP A 138 -16.37 1.38 -5.34
C TRP A 138 -17.31 0.57 -6.24
N ALA A 139 -17.29 -0.77 -6.12
CA ALA A 139 -18.16 -1.66 -6.86
C ALA A 139 -19.64 -1.43 -6.52
N ALA A 140 -19.98 -1.36 -5.23
CA ALA A 140 -21.34 -1.13 -4.77
C ALA A 140 -21.92 0.20 -5.31
N ARG A 141 -21.12 1.28 -5.31
CA ARG A 141 -21.52 2.59 -5.85
C ARG A 141 -21.77 2.58 -7.35
N ARG A 142 -21.11 1.68 -8.08
CA ARG A 142 -21.28 1.52 -9.53
C ARG A 142 -22.29 0.45 -9.92
N GLY A 143 -22.85 -0.27 -8.94
CA GLY A 143 -23.80 -1.35 -9.17
C GLY A 143 -23.15 -2.62 -9.74
N TYR A 144 -21.84 -2.82 -9.54
CA TYR A 144 -21.16 -4.05 -9.92
C TYR A 144 -21.22 -5.08 -8.79
N ALA A 145 -21.60 -6.30 -9.13
CA ALA A 145 -21.52 -7.45 -8.24
C ALA A 145 -20.07 -7.94 -8.12
N ARG A 146 -19.72 -8.59 -7.02
CA ARG A 146 -18.35 -9.09 -6.82
C ARG A 146 -17.93 -10.08 -7.91
N GLU A 147 -18.89 -10.87 -8.42
CA GLU A 147 -18.72 -11.86 -9.48
C GLU A 147 -18.23 -11.25 -10.80
N GLU A 148 -18.46 -9.95 -11.00
CA GLU A 148 -18.04 -9.19 -12.17
C GLU A 148 -16.63 -8.60 -12.03
N ILE A 149 -15.96 -8.86 -10.90
CA ILE A 149 -14.70 -8.21 -10.55
C ILE A 149 -13.55 -9.21 -10.65
N LEU A 150 -12.60 -8.87 -11.54
CA LEU A 150 -11.27 -9.43 -11.61
C LEU A 150 -10.32 -8.60 -10.74
N ALA A 151 -9.71 -9.23 -9.74
CA ALA A 151 -8.63 -8.62 -8.95
C ALA A 151 -7.34 -9.42 -9.18
N ILE A 152 -6.26 -8.70 -9.43
CA ILE A 152 -4.92 -9.27 -9.64
C ILE A 152 -4.01 -8.68 -8.57
N GLY A 153 -3.29 -9.54 -7.83
CA GLY A 153 -2.43 -9.10 -6.72
C GLY A 153 -1.24 -10.02 -6.51
N ASP A 154 -0.27 -9.54 -5.75
CA ASP A 154 0.99 -10.23 -5.51
C ASP A 154 1.52 -10.12 -4.07
N ASN A 155 1.00 -9.18 -3.26
CA ASN A 155 1.54 -8.91 -1.93
C ASN A 155 0.50 -8.98 -0.81
N HIS A 156 0.96 -8.92 0.46
CA HIS A 156 0.07 -9.06 1.62
C HIS A 156 -1.07 -8.01 1.64
N ASN A 157 -0.80 -6.79 1.18
CA ASN A 157 -1.81 -5.73 1.08
C ASN A 157 -2.86 -5.94 -0.04
N ASP A 158 -2.75 -6.99 -0.85
CA ASP A 158 -3.75 -7.39 -1.84
C ASP A 158 -4.73 -8.44 -1.32
N LEU A 159 -4.47 -9.04 -0.15
CA LEU A 159 -5.22 -10.18 0.35
C LEU A 159 -6.73 -9.91 0.42
N GLU A 160 -7.15 -8.81 1.04
CA GLU A 160 -8.56 -8.46 1.21
C GLU A 160 -9.24 -8.18 -0.14
N MET A 161 -8.50 -7.58 -1.09
CA MET A 161 -8.98 -7.30 -2.44
C MET A 161 -9.24 -8.60 -3.21
N LEU A 162 -8.31 -9.54 -3.13
CA LEU A 162 -8.43 -10.86 -3.75
C LEU A 162 -9.56 -11.67 -3.10
N GLN A 163 -9.70 -11.65 -1.78
CA GLN A 163 -10.82 -12.31 -1.07
C GLN A 163 -12.18 -11.72 -1.46
N PHE A 164 -12.25 -10.41 -1.72
CA PHE A 164 -13.48 -9.74 -2.11
C PHE A 164 -13.88 -10.02 -3.56
N ALA A 165 -12.93 -10.07 -4.49
CA ALA A 165 -13.23 -10.26 -5.90
C ALA A 165 -13.89 -11.62 -6.19
N GLY A 166 -14.74 -11.67 -7.22
CA GLY A 166 -15.31 -12.92 -7.73
C GLY A 166 -14.32 -13.72 -8.56
N ILE A 167 -13.33 -13.06 -9.16
CA ILE A 167 -12.28 -13.67 -9.96
C ILE A 167 -10.92 -13.23 -9.39
N PRO A 168 -10.43 -13.87 -8.31
CA PRO A 168 -9.10 -13.59 -7.76
C PRO A 168 -8.01 -14.24 -8.60
N VAL A 169 -6.97 -13.48 -8.92
CA VAL A 169 -5.78 -13.94 -9.64
C VAL A 169 -4.52 -13.51 -8.90
N VAL A 170 -3.64 -14.46 -8.62
CA VAL A 170 -2.31 -14.20 -8.04
C VAL A 170 -1.24 -14.22 -9.12
N MET A 171 -0.29 -13.30 -9.05
CA MET A 171 0.88 -13.27 -9.93
C MET A 171 1.85 -14.41 -9.61
N GLU A 172 2.65 -14.86 -10.58
CA GLU A 172 3.67 -15.89 -10.32
C GLU A 172 4.66 -15.43 -9.24
N ASN A 173 5.06 -14.17 -9.25
CA ASN A 173 5.99 -13.59 -8.27
C ASN A 173 5.30 -13.19 -6.94
N SER A 174 4.09 -13.69 -6.66
CA SER A 174 3.37 -13.37 -5.43
C SER A 174 3.97 -14.01 -4.19
N VAL A 175 3.73 -13.41 -3.02
CA VAL A 175 4.11 -14.00 -1.73
C VAL A 175 3.49 -15.41 -1.55
N PRO A 176 4.19 -16.36 -0.88
CA PRO A 176 3.72 -17.74 -0.75
C PRO A 176 2.34 -17.90 -0.12
N GLU A 177 2.00 -17.03 0.84
CA GLU A 177 0.71 -17.04 1.54
C GLU A 177 -0.46 -16.84 0.58
N LEU A 178 -0.31 -16.00 -0.45
CA LEU A 178 -1.37 -15.80 -1.44
C LEU A 178 -1.55 -17.03 -2.33
N LYS A 179 -0.46 -17.74 -2.67
CA LYS A 179 -0.51 -18.96 -3.49
C LYS A 179 -1.25 -20.11 -2.78
N ALA A 180 -1.31 -20.08 -1.43
CA ALA A 180 -1.96 -21.11 -0.63
C ALA A 180 -3.50 -21.08 -0.70
N PHE A 181 -4.13 -19.98 -1.18
CA PHE A 181 -5.59 -19.86 -1.26
C PHE A 181 -6.22 -20.63 -2.43
N GLY A 182 -5.43 -21.22 -3.33
CA GLY A 182 -5.94 -22.00 -4.46
C GLY A 182 -6.65 -21.17 -5.54
N TRP A 183 -6.38 -19.87 -5.58
CA TRP A 183 -6.87 -18.96 -6.61
C TRP A 183 -6.18 -19.20 -7.96
N HIS A 184 -6.68 -18.53 -8.99
CA HIS A 184 -6.05 -18.59 -10.31
C HIS A 184 -4.65 -17.98 -10.24
N GLN A 185 -3.69 -18.57 -10.95
CA GLN A 185 -2.35 -18.02 -11.08
C GLN A 185 -2.13 -17.50 -12.51
N THR A 186 -1.48 -16.35 -12.63
CA THR A 186 -0.98 -15.78 -13.90
C THR A 186 0.57 -15.73 -13.91
N LEU A 187 1.17 -15.22 -14.98
CA LEU A 187 2.63 -15.09 -15.12
C LEU A 187 3.22 -14.07 -14.14
N SER A 188 4.55 -13.94 -14.12
CA SER A 188 5.22 -12.93 -13.30
C SER A 188 5.00 -11.51 -13.84
N ASN A 189 5.33 -10.51 -13.03
CA ASN A 189 5.31 -9.10 -13.45
C ASN A 189 6.27 -8.84 -14.63
N GLU A 190 7.41 -9.53 -14.67
CA GLU A 190 8.41 -9.45 -15.75
C GLU A 190 7.93 -10.12 -17.06
N GLU A 191 6.92 -10.99 -16.98
CA GLU A 191 6.35 -11.74 -18.10
C GLU A 191 4.95 -11.23 -18.48
N ALA A 192 4.63 -9.99 -18.13
CA ALA A 192 3.35 -9.35 -18.43
C ALA A 192 2.12 -10.11 -17.85
N GLY A 193 2.24 -10.67 -16.65
CA GLY A 193 1.19 -11.46 -15.99
C GLY A 193 -0.16 -10.76 -15.86
N VAL A 194 -0.20 -9.43 -15.69
CA VAL A 194 -1.44 -8.65 -15.70
C VAL A 194 -2.14 -8.75 -17.07
N ALA A 195 -1.38 -8.58 -18.16
CA ALA A 195 -1.92 -8.68 -19.51
C ALA A 195 -2.43 -10.09 -19.81
N ALA A 196 -1.67 -11.12 -19.40
CA ALA A 196 -2.08 -12.52 -19.55
C ALA A 196 -3.40 -12.83 -18.81
N ALA A 197 -3.56 -12.31 -17.59
CA ALA A 197 -4.81 -12.46 -16.83
C ALA A 197 -5.99 -11.77 -17.53
N ILE A 198 -5.81 -10.54 -18.01
CA ILE A 198 -6.86 -9.83 -18.76
C ILE A 198 -7.25 -10.58 -20.03
N ARG A 199 -6.28 -11.07 -20.82
CA ARG A 199 -6.54 -11.85 -22.03
C ARG A 199 -7.38 -13.09 -21.73
N ARG A 200 -7.03 -13.81 -20.66
CA ARG A 200 -7.72 -15.03 -20.24
C ARG A 200 -9.13 -14.79 -19.71
N PHE A 201 -9.28 -13.86 -18.77
CA PHE A 201 -10.53 -13.72 -18.00
C PHE A 201 -11.49 -12.69 -18.58
N VAL A 202 -10.99 -11.70 -19.33
CA VAL A 202 -11.81 -10.61 -19.90
C VAL A 202 -11.97 -10.76 -21.40
N LEU A 203 -10.86 -10.95 -22.14
CA LEU A 203 -10.91 -11.02 -23.60
C LEU A 203 -11.22 -12.43 -24.13
N GLN A 204 -11.17 -13.45 -23.27
CA GLN A 204 -11.39 -14.85 -23.61
C GLN A 204 -10.51 -15.35 -24.77
N GLU A 205 -9.30 -14.81 -24.86
CA GLU A 205 -8.30 -15.27 -25.82
C GLU A 205 -7.74 -16.62 -25.36
N ALA A 206 -7.59 -17.57 -26.29
CA ALA A 206 -6.93 -18.84 -26.00
C ALA A 206 -5.48 -18.58 -25.56
N PRO A 207 -4.89 -19.39 -24.65
CA PRO A 207 -3.48 -19.27 -24.32
C PRO A 207 -2.66 -19.41 -25.61
N GLU A 208 -1.92 -18.36 -26.00
CA GLU A 208 -0.91 -18.51 -27.04
C GLU A 208 0.12 -19.52 -26.55
N GLY A 209 0.43 -20.51 -27.40
CA GLY A 209 1.14 -21.73 -27.05
C GLY A 209 2.42 -21.51 -26.24
N PHE A 210 2.57 -22.31 -25.19
CA PHE A 210 3.83 -22.60 -24.53
C PHE A 210 4.77 -23.39 -25.45
#